data_AF-M8BH49-F1
#
_entry.id   AF-M8BH49-F1
#
_cell.length_a   1.000
_cell.length_b   1.000
_cell.length_c   1.000
_cell.angle_alpha   90.00
_cell.angle_beta   90.00
_cell.angle_gamma   90.00
#
_symmetry.space_group_name_H-M   'P 1'
#
loop_
_entity.id
_entity.type
_entity.pdbx_description
1 polymer ?
#
loop_
_entity_poly.entity_id
_entity_poly.type
_entity_poly.pdbx_seq_one_letter_code
_entity_poly.pdbx_strand_id
1 'polypeptide(L)'
;MARVLALGAAAAFLLLAFCYIDEINGPSKNYCDPTNAEWPCAAGKGYYGRGPLQISWNYNYGAAGQSLGFDGLNDPDAVARSPVLAFQAALWYWMNSVHDVIVSGQGFGATIRAINGALECNGKNPSAVNDRVAFYKQFCQQFGVDPGTSLTC
;
A
#
# COMPACT_ATOMS: atom_id res chain seq x y z
N MET A 1 17.56 -6.84 5.06
CA MET A 1 16.71 -6.51 6.23
C MET A 1 15.93 -5.21 6.03
N ALA A 2 16.56 -4.11 5.56
CA ALA A 2 15.91 -2.83 5.26
C ALA A 2 14.59 -2.93 4.44
N ARG A 3 14.52 -3.80 3.43
CA ARG A 3 13.29 -4.04 2.61
C ARG A 3 12.07 -4.50 3.42
N VAL A 4 12.26 -5.32 4.45
CA VAL A 4 11.18 -5.81 5.32
C VAL A 4 10.72 -4.68 6.25
N LEU A 5 11.65 -3.84 6.71
CA LEU A 5 11.36 -2.69 7.56
C LEU A 5 10.64 -1.58 6.78
N ALA A 6 10.96 -1.41 5.50
CA ALA A 6 10.26 -0.48 4.62
C ALA A 6 8.79 -0.90 4.39
N LEU A 7 8.53 -2.19 4.16
CA LEU A 7 7.15 -2.72 4.12
C LEU A 7 6.43 -2.51 5.46
N GLY A 8 7.09 -2.82 6.57
CA GLY A 8 6.54 -2.62 7.90
C GLY A 8 6.18 -1.15 8.17
N ALA A 9 7.06 -0.21 7.81
CA ALA A 9 6.86 1.22 8.00
C ALA A 9 5.70 1.76 7.15
N ALA A 10 5.60 1.31 5.89
CA ALA A 10 4.47 1.62 5.03
C ALA A 10 3.15 1.13 5.64
N ALA A 11 3.12 -0.10 6.15
CA ALA A 11 1.93 -0.67 6.78
C ALA A 11 1.55 0.03 8.10
N ALA A 12 2.55 0.33 8.94
CA ALA A 12 2.32 1.06 10.19
C ALA A 12 1.77 2.46 9.95
N PHE A 13 2.25 3.18 8.93
CA PHE A 13 1.69 4.48 8.57
C PHE A 13 0.26 4.35 8.01
N LEU A 14 0.05 3.47 7.02
CA LEU A 14 -1.22 3.36 6.30
C LEU A 14 -2.39 2.88 7.16
N LEU A 15 -2.11 2.09 8.19
CA LEU A 15 -3.15 1.59 9.10
C LEU A 15 -3.26 2.36 10.42
N LEU A 16 -2.56 3.50 10.58
CA LEU A 16 -2.42 4.18 11.87
C LEU A 16 -2.01 3.19 12.98
N ALA A 17 -0.84 2.57 12.81
CA ALA A 17 -0.32 1.51 13.65
C ALA A 17 -1.25 0.28 13.75
N PHE A 18 -1.79 -0.18 12.61
CA PHE A 18 -2.66 -1.37 12.52
C PHE A 18 -4.04 -1.24 13.19
N CYS A 19 -4.54 -0.03 13.41
CA CYS A 19 -5.85 0.21 14.01
C CYS A 19 -7.01 0.03 13.02
N TYR A 20 -6.75 0.19 11.72
CA TYR A 20 -7.77 0.14 10.68
C TYR A 20 -7.53 -1.03 9.71
N ILE A 21 -8.63 -1.62 9.24
CA ILE A 21 -8.61 -2.62 8.15
C ILE A 21 -9.04 -1.94 6.86
N ASP A 22 -10.14 -1.18 6.92
CA ASP A 22 -10.66 -0.36 5.84
C ASP A 22 -10.17 1.07 5.93
N GLU A 23 -10.09 1.73 4.77
CA GLU A 23 -9.85 3.16 4.67
C GLU A 23 -10.87 3.95 5.47
N ILE A 24 -10.42 5.01 6.17
CA ILE A 24 -11.32 5.93 6.87
C ILE A 24 -12.28 6.58 5.86
N ASN A 25 -13.58 6.39 6.09
CA ASN A 25 -14.67 6.77 5.18
C ASN A 25 -14.63 6.06 3.81
N GLY A 26 -13.93 4.93 3.70
CA GLY A 26 -13.77 4.13 2.47
C GLY A 26 -15.08 3.85 1.73
N PRO A 27 -16.16 3.41 2.37
CA PRO A 27 -17.45 3.18 1.70
C PRO A 27 -18.06 4.39 0.97
N SER A 28 -17.61 5.62 1.27
CA SER A 28 -18.02 6.83 0.53
C SER A 28 -17.19 7.10 -0.73
N LYS A 29 -16.15 6.30 -0.98
CA LYS A 29 -15.20 6.45 -2.10
C LYS A 29 -15.22 5.19 -2.97
N ASN A 30 -15.53 5.34 -4.26
CA ASN A 30 -15.69 4.21 -5.17
C ASN A 30 -14.33 3.62 -5.63
N TYR A 31 -13.31 4.45 -5.87
CA TYR A 31 -12.01 4.01 -6.44
C TYR A 31 -12.18 3.11 -7.68
N CYS A 32 -13.18 3.40 -8.49
CA CYS A 32 -13.39 2.74 -9.77
C CYS A 32 -12.79 3.64 -10.86
N ASP A 33 -11.83 3.12 -11.61
CA ASP A 33 -11.45 3.66 -12.90
C ASP A 33 -12.28 2.98 -14.00
N PRO A 34 -13.32 3.64 -14.53
CA PRO A 34 -14.20 3.06 -15.55
C PRO A 34 -13.51 2.93 -16.91
N THR A 35 -12.34 3.56 -17.10
CA THR A 35 -11.59 3.49 -18.36
C THR A 35 -10.72 2.23 -18.45
N ASN A 36 -10.53 1.51 -17.33
CA ASN A 36 -9.77 0.28 -17.30
C ASN A 36 -10.63 -0.91 -17.81
N ALA A 37 -10.42 -1.28 -19.07
CA ALA A 37 -11.16 -2.36 -19.73
C ALA A 37 -10.73 -3.77 -19.29
N GLU A 38 -9.51 -3.93 -18.77
CA GLU A 38 -8.99 -5.22 -18.30
C GLU A 38 -9.63 -5.62 -16.96
N TRP A 39 -9.85 -4.64 -16.09
CA TRP A 39 -10.39 -4.82 -14.74
C TRP A 39 -11.67 -4.01 -14.55
N PRO A 40 -12.78 -4.38 -15.20
CA PRO A 40 -14.02 -3.61 -15.15
C PRO A 40 -14.60 -3.57 -13.73
N CYS A 41 -15.11 -2.42 -13.32
CA CYS A 41 -15.75 -2.26 -12.03
C CYS A 41 -17.07 -3.03 -11.94
N ALA A 42 -17.28 -3.76 -10.84
CA ALA A 42 -18.54 -4.42 -10.56
C ALA A 42 -19.56 -3.44 -9.97
N ALA A 43 -20.83 -3.59 -10.37
CA ALA A 43 -21.91 -2.74 -9.88
C ALA A 43 -22.07 -2.85 -8.35
N GLY A 44 -22.15 -1.70 -7.68
CA GLY A 44 -22.32 -1.61 -6.23
C GLY A 44 -21.08 -1.98 -5.41
N LYS A 45 -19.91 -2.15 -6.04
CA LYS A 45 -18.64 -2.42 -5.35
C LYS A 45 -17.77 -1.18 -5.28
N GLY A 46 -17.07 -1.04 -4.16
CA GLY A 46 -16.07 0.00 -3.93
C GLY A 46 -14.69 -0.60 -3.70
N TYR A 47 -13.68 -0.02 -4.34
CA TYR A 47 -12.29 -0.47 -4.33
C TYR A 47 -11.40 0.43 -3.47
N TYR A 48 -11.96 0.96 -2.38
CA TYR A 48 -11.22 1.76 -1.39
C TYR A 48 -10.15 0.94 -0.68
N GLY A 49 -9.27 1.63 0.06
CA GLY A 49 -8.14 1.01 0.75
C GLY A 49 -8.56 -0.11 1.70
N ARG A 50 -7.96 -1.30 1.56
CA ARG A 50 -8.10 -2.40 2.53
C ARG A 50 -6.77 -3.05 2.86
N GLY A 51 -6.66 -3.55 4.08
CA GLY A 51 -5.52 -4.31 4.57
C GLY A 51 -4.25 -3.47 4.78
N PRO A 52 -3.11 -4.13 5.09
CA PRO A 52 -1.88 -3.48 5.55
C PRO A 52 -1.32 -2.38 4.66
N LEU A 53 -1.41 -2.51 3.35
CA LEU A 53 -0.96 -1.47 2.41
C LEU A 53 -2.11 -0.69 1.77
N GLN A 54 -3.33 -0.79 2.30
CA GLN A 54 -4.51 -0.06 1.82
C GLN A 54 -4.66 -0.18 0.29
N ILE A 55 -4.61 -1.42 -0.23
CA ILE A 55 -4.73 -1.64 -1.67
C ILE A 55 -6.03 -1.03 -2.17
N SER A 56 -5.93 -0.23 -3.23
CA SER A 56 -7.02 0.61 -3.73
C SER A 56 -7.10 0.48 -5.24
N TRP A 57 -8.25 0.77 -5.83
CA TRP A 57 -8.56 0.71 -7.26
C TRP A 57 -8.86 -0.67 -7.86
N ASN A 58 -9.86 -0.71 -8.74
CA ASN A 58 -10.32 -1.90 -9.47
C ASN A 58 -9.19 -2.68 -10.14
N TYR A 59 -8.22 -2.00 -10.75
CA TYR A 59 -7.10 -2.67 -11.42
C TYR A 59 -6.13 -3.37 -10.46
N ASN A 60 -5.95 -2.85 -9.23
CA ASN A 60 -5.13 -3.54 -8.23
C ASN A 60 -5.90 -4.72 -7.62
N TYR A 61 -7.19 -4.53 -7.31
CA TYR A 61 -8.02 -5.62 -6.78
C TYR A 61 -8.17 -6.76 -7.80
N GLY A 62 -8.42 -6.44 -9.06
CA GLY A 62 -8.55 -7.42 -10.14
C GLY A 62 -7.25 -8.23 -10.33
N ALA A 63 -6.12 -7.55 -10.49
CA ALA A 63 -4.83 -8.21 -10.67
C ALA A 63 -4.38 -9.02 -9.43
N ALA A 64 -4.61 -8.49 -8.22
CA ALA A 64 -4.38 -9.24 -6.99
C ALA A 64 -5.28 -10.47 -6.91
N GLY A 65 -6.56 -10.32 -7.25
CA GLY A 65 -7.56 -11.38 -7.33
C GLY A 65 -7.11 -12.54 -8.20
N GLN A 66 -6.67 -12.22 -9.40
CA GLN A 66 -6.12 -13.18 -10.35
C GLN A 66 -4.88 -13.90 -9.81
N SER A 67 -3.95 -13.17 -9.19
CA SER A 67 -2.71 -13.75 -8.69
C SER A 67 -2.87 -14.58 -7.42
N LEU A 68 -3.82 -14.24 -6.55
CA LEU A 68 -3.98 -14.81 -5.22
C LEU A 68 -5.17 -15.79 -5.12
N GLY A 69 -5.99 -15.88 -6.17
CA GLY A 69 -7.11 -16.82 -6.24
C GLY A 69 -8.36 -16.35 -5.48
N PHE A 70 -8.67 -15.05 -5.52
CA PHE A 70 -9.92 -14.50 -4.98
C PHE A 70 -10.63 -13.60 -6.01
N ASP A 71 -11.93 -13.38 -5.83
CA ASP A 71 -12.70 -12.49 -6.72
C ASP A 71 -12.50 -11.02 -6.30
N GLY A 72 -11.44 -10.41 -6.80
CA GLY A 72 -11.13 -9.01 -6.47
C GLY A 72 -12.12 -7.99 -7.05
N LEU A 73 -12.82 -8.32 -8.13
CA LEU A 73 -13.75 -7.39 -8.77
C LEU A 73 -15.14 -7.42 -8.13
N ASN A 74 -15.71 -8.61 -7.90
CA ASN A 74 -17.05 -8.74 -7.33
C ASN A 74 -17.04 -8.86 -5.80
N ASP A 75 -15.90 -9.17 -5.19
CA ASP A 75 -15.75 -9.30 -3.74
C ASP A 75 -14.47 -8.65 -3.19
N PRO A 76 -14.24 -7.35 -3.43
CA PRO A 76 -13.09 -6.63 -2.88
C PRO A 76 -13.05 -6.64 -1.34
N ASP A 77 -14.21 -6.76 -0.69
CA ASP A 77 -14.34 -6.88 0.76
C ASP A 77 -13.69 -8.15 1.33
N ALA A 78 -13.38 -9.16 0.50
CA ALA A 78 -12.66 -10.37 0.93
C ALA A 78 -11.33 -10.02 1.61
N VAL A 79 -10.66 -8.96 1.13
CA VAL A 79 -9.38 -8.47 1.69
C VAL A 79 -9.54 -7.99 3.13
N ALA A 80 -10.69 -7.44 3.50
CA ALA A 80 -10.96 -6.99 4.88
C ALA A 80 -11.46 -8.13 5.79
N ARG A 81 -12.05 -9.19 5.23
CA ARG A 81 -12.62 -10.30 6.01
C ARG A 81 -11.61 -11.37 6.40
N SER A 82 -10.46 -11.45 5.73
CA SER A 82 -9.43 -12.46 6.00
C SER A 82 -8.08 -11.80 6.26
N PRO A 83 -7.50 -11.97 7.48
CA PRO A 83 -6.18 -11.43 7.76
C PRO A 83 -5.10 -12.04 6.86
N VAL A 84 -5.21 -13.33 6.52
CA VAL A 84 -4.28 -14.00 5.60
C VAL A 84 -4.33 -13.34 4.22
N LEU A 85 -5.54 -13.13 3.68
CA LEU A 85 -5.71 -12.49 2.38
C LEU A 85 -5.27 -11.02 2.42
N ALA A 86 -5.53 -10.31 3.51
CA ALA A 86 -5.07 -8.93 3.70
C ALA A 86 -3.55 -8.81 3.57
N PHE A 87 -2.81 -9.68 4.26
CA PHE A 87 -1.35 -9.71 4.18
C PHE A 87 -0.85 -10.21 2.82
N GLN A 88 -1.50 -11.19 2.21
CA GLN A 88 -1.17 -11.65 0.85
C GLN A 88 -1.33 -10.52 -0.17
N ALA A 89 -2.43 -9.76 -0.10
CA ALA A 89 -2.69 -8.62 -0.99
C ALA A 89 -1.66 -7.49 -0.78
N ALA A 90 -1.31 -7.18 0.47
CA ALA A 90 -0.26 -6.23 0.78
C ALA A 90 1.12 -6.66 0.24
N LEU A 91 1.49 -7.93 0.44
CA LEU A 91 2.75 -8.48 -0.09
C LEU A 91 2.75 -8.53 -1.62
N TRP A 92 1.61 -8.88 -2.24
CA TRP A 92 1.46 -8.86 -3.69
C TRP A 92 1.71 -7.45 -4.23
N TYR A 93 1.06 -6.42 -3.66
CA TYR A 93 1.26 -5.05 -4.10
C TYR A 93 2.70 -4.59 -3.88
N TRP A 94 3.28 -4.90 -2.73
CA TRP A 94 4.68 -4.61 -2.45
C TRP A 94 5.61 -5.22 -3.49
N MET A 95 5.47 -6.50 -3.80
CA MET A 95 6.36 -7.18 -4.75
C MET A 95 6.19 -6.69 -6.18
N ASN A 96 4.98 -6.35 -6.60
CA ASN A 96 4.70 -5.94 -7.98
C ASN A 96 4.89 -4.43 -8.24
N SER A 97 4.86 -3.58 -7.20
CA SER A 97 4.86 -2.13 -7.37
C SER A 97 5.94 -1.38 -6.58
N VAL A 98 6.54 -1.99 -5.55
CA VAL A 98 7.39 -1.25 -4.58
C VAL A 98 8.76 -1.90 -4.35
N HIS A 99 8.85 -3.23 -4.35
CA HIS A 99 10.04 -3.95 -3.94
C HIS A 99 11.28 -3.58 -4.77
N ASP A 100 11.12 -3.45 -6.08
CA ASP A 100 12.23 -3.20 -7.00
C ASP A 100 12.90 -1.85 -6.77
N VAL A 101 12.16 -0.81 -6.36
CA VAL A 101 12.75 0.51 -6.11
C VAL A 101 13.65 0.51 -4.87
N ILE A 102 13.29 -0.25 -3.83
CA ILE A 102 14.12 -0.30 -2.61
C ILE A 102 15.35 -1.20 -2.78
N VAL A 103 15.25 -2.31 -3.52
CA VAL A 103 16.40 -3.23 -3.72
C VAL A 103 17.36 -2.75 -4.81
N SER A 104 16.93 -1.87 -5.71
CA SER A 104 17.79 -1.19 -6.69
C SER A 104 18.53 0.03 -6.13
N GLY A 105 18.37 0.33 -4.83
CA GLY A 105 19.11 1.39 -4.16
C GLY A 105 18.51 2.79 -4.32
N GLN A 106 17.26 2.93 -4.77
CA GLN A 106 16.61 4.25 -4.91
C GLN A 106 16.21 4.88 -3.56
N GLY A 107 16.24 4.09 -2.47
CA GLY A 107 15.97 4.55 -1.11
C GLY A 107 14.50 4.52 -0.71
N PHE A 108 14.23 4.83 0.57
CA PHE A 108 12.87 4.73 1.14
C PHE A 108 11.90 5.74 0.53
N GLY A 109 12.37 6.93 0.13
CA GLY A 109 11.53 7.93 -0.53
C GLY A 109 10.93 7.44 -1.86
N ALA A 110 11.65 6.58 -2.58
CA ALA A 110 11.13 5.95 -3.80
C ALA A 110 9.97 4.98 -3.49
N THR A 111 9.98 4.32 -2.33
CA THR A 111 8.86 3.46 -1.90
C THR A 111 7.61 4.29 -1.59
N ILE A 112 7.76 5.44 -0.94
CA ILE A 112 6.65 6.39 -0.70
C ILE A 112 6.07 6.84 -2.04
N ARG A 113 6.94 7.16 -3.01
CA ARG A 113 6.54 7.57 -4.35
C ARG A 113 5.77 6.48 -5.08
N ALA A 114 6.21 5.23 -4.98
CA ALA A 114 5.54 4.09 -5.59
C ALA A 114 4.16 3.83 -4.97
N ILE A 115 4.03 3.99 -3.65
CA ILE A 115 2.78 3.75 -2.92
C ILE A 115 1.76 4.88 -3.15
N ASN A 116 2.17 6.14 -2.99
CA ASN A 116 1.23 7.28 -3.04
C ASN A 116 1.87 8.60 -3.48
N GLY A 117 2.86 8.53 -4.38
CA GLY A 117 3.64 9.70 -4.76
C GLY A 117 2.87 10.82 -5.42
N ALA A 118 1.74 10.50 -6.05
CA ALA A 118 0.86 11.51 -6.64
C ALA A 118 0.23 12.44 -5.60
N LEU A 119 0.04 11.98 -4.36
CA LEU A 119 -0.58 12.75 -3.28
C LEU A 119 0.41 13.24 -2.23
N GLU A 120 1.53 12.54 -2.04
CA GLU A 120 2.45 12.82 -0.93
C GLU A 120 3.75 13.53 -1.33
N CYS A 121 4.37 13.09 -2.43
CA CYS A 121 5.70 13.55 -2.83
C CYS A 121 5.67 14.93 -3.51
N ASN A 122 6.86 15.49 -3.76
CA ASN A 122 7.10 16.78 -4.40
C ASN A 122 6.44 17.95 -3.64
N GLY A 123 6.46 17.88 -2.30
CA GLY A 123 5.93 18.91 -1.42
C GLY A 123 4.41 18.92 -1.26
N LYS A 124 3.68 17.93 -1.79
CA LYS A 124 2.21 17.88 -1.71
C LYS A 124 1.70 17.54 -0.31
N ASN A 125 2.36 16.61 0.38
CA ASN A 125 2.05 16.31 1.79
C ASN A 125 3.33 16.00 2.58
N PRO A 126 4.12 17.03 2.95
CA PRO A 126 5.35 16.83 3.71
C PRO A 126 5.14 16.15 5.07
N SER A 127 3.99 16.37 5.71
CA SER A 127 3.66 15.73 6.99
C SER A 127 3.58 14.21 6.84
N ALA A 128 2.82 13.72 5.86
CA ALA A 128 2.69 12.29 5.61
C ALA A 128 4.04 11.62 5.26
N VAL A 129 4.84 12.28 4.42
CA VAL A 129 6.20 11.80 4.09
C VAL A 129 7.05 11.69 5.35
N ASN A 130 7.03 12.72 6.20
CA ASN A 130 7.81 12.74 7.45
C ASN A 130 7.37 11.64 8.42
N ASP A 131 6.06 11.39 8.55
CA ASP A 131 5.52 10.34 9.40
C ASP A 131 5.94 8.94 8.92
N ARG A 132 5.88 8.67 7.60
CA ARG A 132 6.41 7.43 7.01
C ARG A 132 7.90 7.23 7.31
N VAL A 133 8.69 8.30 7.15
CA VAL A 133 10.13 8.29 7.42
C VAL A 133 10.41 8.05 8.91
N ALA A 134 9.60 8.61 9.81
CA ALA A 134 9.73 8.39 11.24
C ALA A 134 9.54 6.91 11.61
N PHE A 135 8.48 6.27 11.10
CA PHE A 135 8.28 4.82 11.31
C PHE A 135 9.43 3.99 10.74
N TYR A 136 9.90 4.32 9.54
CA TYR A 136 11.01 3.59 8.92
C TYR A 136 12.30 3.70 9.74
N LYS A 137 12.66 4.91 10.20
CA LYS A 137 13.81 5.11 11.08
C LYS A 137 13.66 4.37 12.41
N GLN A 138 12.48 4.39 13.01
CA GLN A 138 12.20 3.69 14.26
C GLN A 138 12.40 2.17 14.10
N PHE A 139 11.88 1.58 13.02
CA PHE A 139 12.09 0.16 12.74
C PHE A 139 13.55 -0.16 12.44
N CYS A 140 14.22 0.64 11.60
CA CYS A 140 15.66 0.51 11.37
C CYS A 140 16.47 0.52 12.67
N GLN A 141 16.15 1.42 13.60
CA GLN A 141 16.79 1.51 14.91
C GLN A 141 16.54 0.24 15.75
N GLN A 142 15.30 -0.25 15.84
CA GLN A 142 14.95 -1.44 16.63
C GLN A 142 15.70 -2.70 16.16
N PHE A 143 15.97 -2.80 14.86
CA PHE A 143 16.61 -3.96 14.25
C PHE A 143 18.11 -3.75 13.97
N GLY A 144 18.69 -2.61 14.35
CA GLY A 144 20.11 -2.32 14.13
C GLY A 144 20.51 -2.23 12.65
N VAL A 145 19.60 -1.73 11.81
CA VAL A 145 19.80 -1.59 10.36
C VAL A 145 19.97 -0.11 10.01
N ASP A 146 20.98 0.21 9.21
CA ASP A 146 21.12 1.56 8.65
C ASP A 146 19.94 1.87 7.70
N PRO A 147 19.15 2.94 7.94
CA PRO A 147 18.06 3.33 7.04
C PRO A 147 18.54 3.77 5.66
N GLY A 148 19.82 4.13 5.51
CA GLY A 148 20.41 4.62 4.27
C GLY A 148 20.03 6.07 3.97
N THR A 149 20.32 6.48 2.73
CA THR A 149 20.03 7.83 2.22
C THR A 149 18.72 7.85 1.40
N SER A 150 18.34 9.02 0.86
CA SER A 150 17.15 9.18 0.01
C SER A 150 15.84 8.74 0.68
N LEU A 151 15.63 9.18 1.92
CA LEU A 151 14.48 8.78 2.73
C LEU A 151 13.18 9.49 2.36
N THR A 152 13.27 10.67 1.76
CA THR A 152 12.12 11.52 1.43
C THR A 152 11.85 11.55 -0.07
N CYS A 153 10.65 11.95 -0.42
CA CYS A 153 10.21 12.38 -1.74
C CYS A 153 9.36 13.65 -1.56
#